data_AF-A0A950H9L1-F1
#
_entry.id   AF-A0A950H9L1-F1
#
_cell.length_a   1.000
_cell.length_b   1.000
_cell.length_c   1.000
_cell.angle_alpha   90.00
_cell.angle_beta   90.00
_cell.angle_gamma   90.00
#
_symmetry.space_group_name_H-M   'P 1'
#
loop_
_entity.id
_entity.type
_entity.pdbx_description
1 polymer ?
#
loop_
_entity_poly.entity_id
_entity_poly.type
_entity_poly.pdbx_seq_one_letter_code
_entity_poly.pdbx_strand_id
1 'polypeptide(L)'
;MPLPDAERADFPVSRPWPFSPLTPLRYGVILADPPWRFRTWGEHNQAKSASRHYSLMTMDEMKALPVNQLATDHCALVMWAVQPMIPEAIDLMKAWGFRYKTMGTWAKQSSTGRKWAFGTGYLFRCAAEFFVVGTLGEPVIGARDVRNLIVAPVREHSRKPDEMHANLERLFPCVARAELFARESRPGWETWGNQSTKFDPPSSSVVEAA
;
A
#
# COMPACT_ATOMS: atom_id res chain seq x y z
N MET A 1 19.79 -9.27 19.65
CA MET A 1 18.81 -10.19 20.30
C MET A 1 17.65 -10.39 19.33
N PRO A 2 17.43 -11.59 18.79
CA PRO A 2 16.22 -11.86 18.03
C PRO A 2 15.04 -11.70 18.99
N LEU A 3 14.05 -10.89 18.60
CA LEU A 3 12.75 -10.93 19.25
C LEU A 3 12.22 -12.36 19.08
N PRO A 4 11.63 -12.97 20.14
CA PRO A 4 11.01 -14.29 20.00
C PRO A 4 10.03 -14.24 18.83
N ASP A 5 9.99 -15.33 18.06
CA ASP A 5 8.99 -15.57 17.04
C ASP A 5 7.63 -15.25 17.66
N ALA A 6 7.06 -14.11 17.29
CA ALA A 6 5.77 -13.71 17.81
C ALA A 6 4.81 -14.79 17.31
N GLU A 7 4.39 -15.67 18.21
CA GLU A 7 3.31 -16.63 18.00
C GLU A 7 2.25 -15.92 17.17
N ARG A 8 2.06 -16.38 15.94
CA ARG A 8 0.89 -16.02 15.14
C ARG A 8 -0.28 -16.66 15.88
N ALA A 9 -0.80 -15.98 16.90
CA ALA A 9 -2.00 -16.41 17.58
C ALA A 9 -3.09 -16.58 16.51
N ASP A 10 -3.75 -17.73 16.52
CA ASP A 10 -4.85 -18.02 15.62
C ASP A 10 -5.85 -16.86 15.69
N PHE A 11 -6.21 -16.31 14.53
CA PHE A 11 -7.29 -15.33 14.48
C PHE A 11 -8.56 -16.01 15.01
N PRO A 12 -9.21 -15.48 16.06
CA PRO A 12 -10.30 -16.18 16.73
C PRO A 12 -11.43 -16.44 15.74
N VAL A 13 -11.80 -17.71 15.58
CA VAL A 13 -12.85 -18.22 14.67
C VAL A 13 -14.21 -17.52 14.88
N SER A 14 -14.41 -16.87 16.03
CA SER A 14 -15.63 -16.15 16.38
C SER A 14 -15.79 -14.78 15.72
N ARG A 15 -14.77 -14.23 15.03
CA ARG A 15 -14.88 -12.96 14.30
C ARG A 15 -14.92 -13.19 12.78
N PRO A 16 -15.82 -12.50 12.05
CA PRO A 16 -15.82 -12.57 10.59
C PRO A 16 -14.48 -12.08 10.05
N TRP A 17 -13.95 -12.80 9.06
CA TRP A 17 -12.70 -12.45 8.40
C TRP A 17 -12.80 -11.07 7.72
N PRO A 18 -12.01 -10.07 8.14
CA PRO A 18 -12.20 -8.69 7.69
C PRO A 18 -11.71 -8.44 6.27
N PHE A 19 -10.90 -9.36 5.71
CA PHE A 19 -10.26 -9.17 4.41
C PHE A 19 -10.93 -9.91 3.27
N SER A 20 -12.15 -10.43 3.43
CA SER A 20 -12.87 -11.05 2.31
C SER A 20 -12.85 -10.13 1.07
N PRO A 21 -12.47 -10.61 -0.12
CA PRO A 21 -12.32 -12.03 -0.51
C PRO A 21 -10.92 -12.64 -0.33
N LEU A 22 -9.96 -11.92 0.27
CA LEU A 22 -8.58 -12.41 0.42
C LEU A 22 -8.51 -13.67 1.27
N THR A 23 -7.58 -14.57 0.94
CA THR A 23 -7.37 -15.83 1.66
C THR A 23 -6.34 -15.66 2.77
N PRO A 24 -6.63 -16.10 4.01
CA PRO A 24 -5.65 -16.11 5.10
C PRO A 24 -4.37 -16.90 4.74
N LEU A 25 -3.23 -16.46 5.28
CA LEU A 25 -1.92 -17.13 5.26
C LEU A 25 -1.38 -17.48 3.86
N ARG A 26 -1.78 -16.73 2.82
CA ARG A 26 -1.50 -17.08 1.42
C ARG A 26 -0.41 -16.23 0.75
N TYR A 27 -0.25 -14.97 1.14
CA TYR A 27 0.50 -14.01 0.32
C TYR A 27 1.98 -13.91 0.72
N GLY A 28 2.87 -13.96 -0.28
CA GLY A 28 4.31 -13.73 -0.10
C GLY A 28 4.72 -12.27 -0.28
N VAL A 29 3.82 -11.44 -0.84
CA VAL A 29 3.97 -9.99 -0.88
C VAL A 29 2.62 -9.31 -0.66
N ILE A 30 2.63 -8.25 0.15
CA ILE A 30 1.47 -7.39 0.40
C ILE A 30 1.88 -5.95 0.05
N LEU A 31 1.12 -5.32 -0.84
CA LEU A 31 1.20 -3.88 -1.10
C LEU A 31 0.07 -3.18 -0.34
N ALA A 32 0.35 -2.06 0.32
CA ALA A 32 -0.67 -1.31 1.06
C ALA A 32 -0.57 0.20 0.78
N ASP A 33 -1.71 0.87 0.63
CA ASP A 33 -1.82 2.34 0.58
C ASP A 33 -2.82 2.85 1.64
N PRO A 34 -2.45 2.84 2.94
CA PRO A 34 -3.38 3.18 4.01
C PRO A 34 -3.98 4.59 3.88
N PRO A 35 -5.20 4.81 4.36
CA PRO A 35 -5.88 6.11 4.30
C PRO A 35 -5.34 7.09 5.36
N TRP A 36 -4.09 7.54 5.19
CA TRP A 36 -3.41 8.43 6.14
C TRP A 36 -4.21 9.70 6.44
N ARG A 37 -4.44 9.96 7.72
CA ARG A 37 -4.96 11.23 8.23
C ARG A 37 -3.79 12.04 8.80
N PHE A 38 -3.55 13.24 8.28
CA PHE A 38 -2.60 14.19 8.87
C PHE A 38 -3.23 15.58 8.96
N ARG A 39 -2.83 16.34 9.99
CA ARG A 39 -3.35 17.70 10.22
C ARG A 39 -2.82 18.63 9.14
N THR A 40 -3.69 19.28 8.39
CA THR A 40 -3.33 20.42 7.53
C THR A 40 -3.41 21.71 8.35
N TRP A 41 -2.36 22.55 8.32
CA TRP A 41 -2.40 23.86 8.96
C TRP A 41 -3.38 24.81 8.23
N GLY A 42 -4.30 25.42 8.98
CA GLY A 42 -5.24 26.46 8.53
C GLY A 42 -6.71 26.01 8.47
N GLU A 43 -7.59 26.67 9.23
CA GLU A 43 -9.05 26.45 9.20
C GLU A 43 -9.65 26.66 7.81
N HIS A 44 -9.06 27.56 7.00
CA HIS A 44 -9.46 27.82 5.61
C HIS A 44 -9.14 26.72 4.60
N ASN A 45 -8.31 25.72 4.94
CA ASN A 45 -7.98 24.60 4.06
C ASN A 45 -8.82 23.33 4.31
N GLN A 46 -9.71 23.35 5.32
CA GLN A 46 -10.62 22.23 5.57
C GLN A 46 -11.63 22.00 4.43
N ALA A 47 -11.85 23.00 3.57
CA ALA A 47 -12.68 22.87 2.37
C ALA A 47 -11.97 22.13 1.20
N LYS A 48 -10.63 22.01 1.25
CA LYS A 48 -9.81 21.30 0.24
C LYS A 48 -9.15 20.03 0.76
N SER A 49 -9.19 19.79 2.06
CA SER A 49 -8.78 18.50 2.62
C SER A 49 -9.77 17.43 2.19
N ALA A 50 -9.28 16.23 1.90
CA ALA A 50 -10.06 15.03 1.53
C ALA A 50 -11.01 14.52 2.63
N SER A 51 -11.42 15.39 3.56
CA SER A 51 -12.21 15.13 4.77
C SER A 51 -13.71 15.00 4.53
N ARG A 52 -14.22 15.11 3.30
CA ARG A 52 -15.68 15.05 3.02
C ARG A 52 -16.21 13.76 2.39
N HIS A 53 -15.39 12.79 1.98
CA HIS A 53 -15.89 11.64 1.21
C HIS A 53 -15.44 10.25 1.64
N TYR A 54 -14.84 10.08 2.82
CA TYR A 54 -14.49 8.75 3.30
C TYR A 54 -14.76 8.66 4.80
N SER A 55 -15.51 7.64 5.21
CA SER A 55 -15.44 7.13 6.59
C SER A 55 -14.02 6.60 6.78
N LEU A 56 -13.08 7.49 7.06
CA LEU A 56 -11.66 7.15 7.10
C LEU A 56 -11.40 6.29 8.33
N MET A 57 -10.64 5.22 8.19
CA MET A 57 -10.19 4.41 9.31
C MET A 57 -9.23 5.24 10.20
N THR A 58 -9.40 5.17 11.52
CA THR A 58 -8.49 5.76 12.51
C THR A 58 -7.19 4.95 12.58
N MET A 59 -6.16 5.51 13.21
CA MET A 59 -4.89 4.79 13.40
C MET A 59 -5.09 3.50 14.21
N ASP A 60 -5.94 3.53 15.23
CA ASP A 60 -6.19 2.36 16.08
C ASP A 60 -6.97 1.28 15.33
N GLU A 61 -7.97 1.66 14.53
CA GLU A 61 -8.67 0.73 13.65
C GLU A 61 -7.73 0.13 12.59
N MET A 62 -6.81 0.93 12.02
CA MET A 62 -5.80 0.40 11.08
C MET A 62 -4.87 -0.59 11.78
N LYS A 63 -4.39 -0.29 12.99
CA LYS A 63 -3.54 -1.19 13.77
C LYS A 63 -4.26 -2.47 14.18
N ALA A 64 -5.58 -2.44 14.37
CA ALA A 64 -6.38 -3.61 14.71
C ALA A 64 -6.59 -4.59 13.54
N LEU A 65 -6.25 -4.19 12.30
CA LEU A 65 -6.32 -5.08 11.15
C LEU A 65 -5.29 -6.23 11.27
N PRO A 66 -5.71 -7.50 11.12
CA PRO A 66 -4.85 -8.66 11.29
C PRO A 66 -4.00 -8.94 10.03
N VAL A 67 -3.23 -7.96 9.54
CA VAL A 67 -2.52 -8.07 8.24
C VAL A 67 -1.49 -9.20 8.22
N ASN A 68 -0.85 -9.53 9.35
CA ASN A 68 0.00 -10.72 9.45
C ASN A 68 -0.73 -12.03 9.12
N GLN A 69 -2.05 -12.10 9.32
CA GLN A 69 -2.87 -13.29 9.01
C GLN A 69 -3.16 -13.45 7.52
N LEU A 70 -2.78 -12.49 6.67
CA LEU A 70 -2.76 -12.64 5.21
C LEU A 70 -1.45 -13.28 4.72
N ALA A 71 -0.38 -13.07 5.46
CA ALA A 71 0.98 -13.36 5.02
C ALA A 71 1.35 -14.85 5.21
N THR A 72 2.14 -15.38 4.29
CA THR A 72 2.95 -16.59 4.57
C THR A 72 4.04 -16.28 5.61
N ASP A 73 4.77 -17.28 6.09
CA ASP A 73 5.85 -17.09 7.09
C ASP A 73 7.03 -16.27 6.55
N HIS A 74 7.15 -16.17 5.22
CA HIS A 74 8.15 -15.39 4.52
C HIS A 74 7.47 -14.40 3.57
N CYS A 75 7.12 -13.24 4.11
CA CYS A 75 6.32 -12.24 3.40
C CYS A 75 6.96 -10.85 3.45
N ALA A 76 6.93 -10.14 2.32
CA ALA A 76 7.28 -8.73 2.25
C ALA A 76 6.02 -7.85 2.33
N LEU A 77 6.06 -6.82 3.18
CA LEU A 77 5.08 -5.73 3.18
C LEU A 77 5.73 -4.49 2.58
N VAL A 78 5.11 -3.94 1.53
CA VAL A 78 5.46 -2.63 0.98
C VAL A 78 4.28 -1.69 1.21
N MET A 79 4.52 -0.59 1.91
CA MET A 79 3.46 0.31 2.34
C MET A 79 3.77 1.75 1.96
N TRP A 80 2.89 2.36 1.17
CA TRP A 80 2.96 3.78 0.84
C TRP A 80 2.72 4.63 2.07
N ALA A 81 3.49 5.70 2.19
CA ALA A 81 3.41 6.65 3.29
C ALA A 81 3.62 8.08 2.80
N VAL A 82 2.84 9.00 3.35
CA VAL A 82 3.09 10.44 3.17
C VAL A 82 4.24 10.87 4.09
N GLN A 83 5.08 11.79 3.62
CA GLN A 83 6.28 12.27 4.34
C GLN A 83 6.11 12.55 5.84
N PRO A 84 5.09 13.30 6.30
CA PRO A 84 4.93 13.57 7.73
C PRO A 84 4.54 12.35 8.56
N MET A 85 4.04 11.29 7.92
CA MET A 85 3.51 10.09 8.58
C MET A 85 4.50 8.91 8.51
N ILE A 86 5.76 9.13 8.14
CA ILE A 86 6.77 8.06 8.11
C ILE A 86 6.91 7.36 9.48
N PRO A 87 7.00 8.08 10.63
CA PRO A 87 7.07 7.42 11.93
C PRO A 87 5.86 6.52 12.19
N GLU A 88 4.65 7.03 11.93
CA GLU A 88 3.40 6.30 12.11
C GLU A 88 3.27 5.11 11.15
N ALA A 89 3.80 5.22 9.94
CA ALA A 89 3.84 4.12 8.98
C ALA A 89 4.74 2.99 9.47
N ILE A 90 5.90 3.31 10.04
CA ILE A 90 6.78 2.29 10.65
C ILE A 90 6.09 1.65 11.86
N ASP A 91 5.36 2.41 12.66
CA ASP A 91 4.64 1.87 13.82
C ASP A 91 3.42 1.03 13.43
N LEU A 92 2.69 1.40 12.38
CA LEU A 92 1.62 0.58 11.81
C LEU A 92 2.16 -0.75 11.27
N MET A 93 3.28 -0.70 10.53
CA MET A 93 3.98 -1.90 10.04
C MET A 93 4.34 -2.86 11.18
N LYS A 94 4.87 -2.33 12.28
CA LYS A 94 5.19 -3.13 13.48
C LYS A 94 3.92 -3.69 14.14
N ALA A 95 2.84 -2.92 14.22
CA ALA A 95 1.57 -3.38 14.77
C ALA A 95 0.97 -4.53 13.96
N TRP A 96 1.18 -4.53 12.64
CA TRP A 96 0.88 -5.64 11.74
C TRP A 96 1.89 -6.80 11.81
N GLY A 97 2.87 -6.76 12.70
CA GLY A 97 3.85 -7.81 12.93
C GLY A 97 5.08 -7.78 12.02
N PHE A 98 5.18 -6.85 11.06
CA PHE A 98 6.30 -6.79 10.12
C PHE A 98 7.49 -6.04 10.72
N ARG A 99 8.69 -6.56 10.48
CA ARG A 99 9.93 -5.87 10.85
C ARG A 99 10.37 -4.94 9.74
N TYR A 100 10.48 -3.64 10.04
CA TYR A 100 11.05 -2.66 9.10
C TYR A 100 12.45 -3.05 8.63
N LYS A 101 12.71 -2.88 7.33
CA LYS A 101 14.00 -3.16 6.69
C LYS A 101 14.58 -1.97 5.97
N THR A 102 13.79 -1.32 5.12
CA THR A 102 14.25 -0.24 4.24
C THR A 102 13.08 0.63 3.78
N MET A 103 13.38 1.67 3.01
CA MET A 103 12.39 2.48 2.32
C MET A 103 12.84 2.80 0.89
N GLY A 104 11.88 3.25 0.11
CA GLY A 104 12.12 3.82 -1.21
C GLY A 104 11.20 5.00 -1.49
N THR A 105 11.31 5.51 -2.71
CA THR A 105 10.72 6.79 -3.07
C THR A 105 10.15 6.73 -4.49
N TRP A 106 9.00 7.34 -4.68
CA TRP A 106 8.50 7.77 -5.97
C TRP A 106 8.81 9.26 -6.16
N ALA A 107 9.78 9.56 -7.01
CA ALA A 107 10.05 10.92 -7.48
C ALA A 107 9.04 11.29 -8.56
N LYS A 108 8.20 12.28 -8.26
CA LYS A 108 7.05 12.63 -9.09
C LYS A 108 7.42 13.55 -10.22
N GLN A 109 7.15 13.12 -11.45
CA GLN A 109 7.18 14.01 -12.60
C GLN A 109 5.81 14.65 -12.84
N SER A 110 5.77 15.76 -13.56
CA SER A 110 4.52 16.34 -14.09
C SER A 110 3.77 15.30 -14.92
N SER A 111 2.48 15.52 -15.17
CA SER A 111 1.68 14.63 -16.03
C SER A 111 2.28 14.43 -17.43
N THR A 112 3.11 15.37 -17.90
CA THR A 112 3.86 15.29 -19.16
C THR A 112 5.19 14.52 -19.07
N GLY A 113 5.65 14.14 -17.88
CA GLY A 113 6.95 13.50 -17.66
C GLY A 113 8.18 14.40 -17.85
N ARG A 114 8.00 15.69 -18.22
CA ARG A 114 9.12 16.58 -18.61
C ARG A 114 9.71 17.41 -17.47
N LYS A 115 8.97 17.60 -16.38
CA LYS A 115 9.39 18.42 -15.24
C LYS A 115 9.12 17.68 -13.93
N TRP A 116 9.71 18.14 -12.84
CA TRP A 116 9.36 17.67 -11.49
C TRP A 116 8.02 18.24 -11.05
N ALA A 117 7.13 17.37 -10.58
CA ALA A 117 5.91 17.79 -9.90
C ALA A 117 6.26 18.17 -8.46
N PHE A 118 5.51 19.10 -7.87
CA PHE A 118 5.62 19.41 -6.45
C PHE A 118 4.27 19.81 -5.88
N GLY A 119 3.97 19.33 -4.69
CA GLY A 119 2.75 19.60 -3.94
C GLY A 119 3.01 20.43 -2.69
N THR A 120 1.98 20.54 -1.87
CA THR A 120 2.08 21.11 -0.53
C THR A 120 3.10 20.36 0.31
N GLY A 121 3.65 21.06 1.29
CA GLY A 121 4.49 20.49 2.33
C GLY A 121 4.71 21.53 3.42
N TYR A 122 5.36 21.11 4.50
CA TYR A 122 5.54 21.96 5.68
C TYR A 122 6.76 22.87 5.50
N LEU A 123 7.96 22.32 5.67
CA LEU A 123 9.22 23.04 5.48
C LEU A 123 9.65 23.08 4.00
N PHE A 124 9.45 21.97 3.29
CA PHE A 124 9.76 21.82 1.87
C PHE A 124 8.50 21.64 1.03
N ARG A 125 8.58 21.95 -0.26
CA ARG A 125 7.57 21.54 -1.25
C ARG A 125 7.78 20.06 -1.59
N CYS A 126 6.75 19.23 -1.43
CA CYS A 126 6.89 17.80 -1.60
C CYS A 126 6.90 17.41 -3.08
N ALA A 127 8.04 16.97 -3.60
CA ALA A 127 8.18 16.44 -4.97
C ALA A 127 8.14 14.91 -5.05
N ALA A 128 7.95 14.23 -3.93
CA ALA A 128 8.03 12.79 -3.84
C ALA A 128 7.05 12.20 -2.81
N GLU A 129 6.64 10.95 -3.05
CA GLU A 129 6.00 10.07 -2.08
C GLU A 129 6.95 8.93 -1.70
N PHE A 130 6.76 8.35 -0.52
CA PHE A 130 7.64 7.34 0.03
C PHE A 130 6.89 6.03 0.23
N PHE A 131 7.64 4.94 0.27
CA PHE A 131 7.13 3.66 0.72
C PHE A 131 8.13 3.03 1.68
N VAL A 132 7.62 2.40 2.72
CA VAL A 132 8.40 1.63 3.68
C VAL A 132 8.28 0.14 3.36
N VAL A 133 9.36 -0.61 3.60
CA VAL A 133 9.44 -2.05 3.34
C VAL A 133 9.76 -2.77 4.64
N GLY A 134 8.94 -3.77 4.96
CA GLY A 134 9.16 -4.66 6.10
C GLY A 134 8.97 -6.12 5.72
N THR A 135 9.43 -7.03 6.57
CA THR A 135 9.28 -8.47 6.33
C THR A 135 8.78 -9.22 7.55
N LEU A 136 8.07 -10.31 7.27
CA LEU A 136 7.96 -11.48 8.13
C LEU A 136 8.94 -12.53 7.60
N GLY A 137 9.72 -13.13 8.51
CA GLY A 137 10.80 -14.05 8.15
C GLY A 137 11.74 -13.49 7.08
N GLU A 138 12.11 -14.35 6.13
CA GLU A 138 13.08 -14.07 5.07
C GLU A 138 12.48 -14.37 3.68
N PRO A 139 11.77 -13.40 3.07
CA PRO A 139 11.24 -13.54 1.72
C PRO A 139 12.35 -13.79 0.69
N VAL A 140 12.10 -14.70 -0.24
CA VAL A 140 13.03 -14.99 -1.34
C VAL A 140 12.99 -13.86 -2.37
N ILE A 141 14.15 -13.27 -2.66
CA ILE A 141 14.29 -12.18 -3.63
C ILE A 141 14.72 -12.74 -5.00
N GLY A 142 13.86 -12.59 -6.00
CA GLY A 142 14.07 -13.05 -7.38
C GLY A 142 14.90 -12.12 -8.26
N ALA A 143 14.99 -10.83 -7.93
CA ALA A 143 15.75 -9.84 -8.69
C ALA A 143 16.57 -8.93 -7.76
N ARG A 144 17.85 -8.72 -8.07
CA ARG A 144 18.77 -7.90 -7.23
C ARG A 144 19.07 -6.52 -7.82
N ASP A 145 18.59 -6.24 -9.02
CA ASP A 145 18.81 -4.99 -9.75
C ASP A 145 17.64 -4.00 -9.66
N VAL A 146 16.54 -4.38 -8.98
CA VAL A 146 15.39 -3.50 -8.75
C VAL A 146 15.77 -2.45 -7.71
N ARG A 147 15.72 -1.18 -8.11
CA ARG A 147 16.10 -0.02 -7.29
C ARG A 147 14.93 0.47 -6.46
N ASN A 148 15.22 1.05 -5.28
CA ASN A 148 14.23 1.66 -4.40
C ASN A 148 13.78 3.07 -4.84
N LEU A 149 13.97 3.44 -6.11
CA LEU A 149 13.55 4.70 -6.69
C LEU A 149 12.65 4.44 -7.90
N ILE A 150 11.44 4.97 -7.86
CA ILE A 150 10.51 5.04 -8.99
C ILE A 150 10.52 6.48 -9.49
N VAL A 151 10.73 6.69 -10.79
CA VAL A 151 10.58 7.98 -11.45
C VAL A 151 9.43 7.83 -12.44
N ALA A 152 8.30 8.47 -12.13
CA ALA A 152 7.08 8.33 -12.93
C ALA A 152 6.21 9.59 -12.88
N PRO A 153 5.44 9.89 -13.93
CA PRO A 153 4.52 11.03 -13.95
C PRO A 153 3.35 10.84 -12.98
N VAL A 154 2.89 11.94 -12.39
CA VAL A 154 1.62 11.93 -11.65
C VAL A 154 0.45 11.69 -12.60
N ARG A 155 -0.52 10.89 -12.15
CA ARG A 155 -1.75 10.57 -12.87
C ARG A 155 -2.97 11.13 -12.13
N GLU A 156 -4.11 10.42 -12.18
CA GLU A 156 -5.32 10.77 -11.44
C GLU A 156 -5.05 10.93 -9.93
N HIS A 157 -5.91 11.69 -9.24
CA HIS A 157 -5.68 12.05 -7.85
C HIS A 157 -5.41 10.82 -6.97
N SER A 158 -4.21 10.80 -6.37
CA SER A 158 -3.74 9.74 -5.46
C SER A 158 -3.62 8.35 -6.10
N ARG A 159 -3.57 8.24 -7.44
CA ARG A 159 -3.18 7.00 -8.14
C ARG A 159 -1.66 6.83 -8.10
N LYS A 160 -1.21 5.70 -7.58
CA LYS A 160 0.21 5.33 -7.45
C LYS A 160 0.79 4.85 -8.80
N PRO A 161 2.11 4.87 -9.00
CA PRO A 161 2.74 4.41 -10.24
C PRO A 161 2.61 2.89 -10.41
N ASP A 162 2.35 2.44 -11.65
CA ASP A 162 2.24 1.00 -12.00
C ASP A 162 3.58 0.27 -11.88
N GLU A 163 4.67 1.03 -11.95
CA GLU A 163 6.04 0.57 -11.77
C GLU A 163 6.26 -0.11 -10.42
N MET A 164 5.48 0.23 -9.39
CA MET A 164 5.54 -0.46 -8.11
C MET A 164 5.16 -1.93 -8.26
N HIS A 165 4.03 -2.23 -8.90
CA HIS A 165 3.59 -3.61 -9.13
C HIS A 165 4.59 -4.37 -9.98
N ALA A 166 5.07 -3.78 -11.08
CA ALA A 166 6.08 -4.40 -11.93
C ALA A 166 7.39 -4.71 -11.16
N ASN A 167 7.83 -3.81 -10.28
CA ASN A 167 9.00 -4.02 -9.43
C ASN A 167 8.76 -5.17 -8.43
N LEU A 168 7.58 -5.24 -7.80
CA LEU A 168 7.24 -6.30 -6.85
C LEU A 168 7.07 -7.66 -7.52
N GLU A 169 6.54 -7.70 -8.74
CA GLU A 169 6.46 -8.92 -9.55
C GLU A 169 7.86 -9.44 -9.91
N ARG A 170 8.83 -8.57 -10.20
CA ARG A 170 10.23 -8.95 -10.43
C ARG A 170 10.94 -9.38 -9.14
N LEU A 171 10.72 -8.66 -8.04
CA LEU A 171 11.32 -8.98 -6.74
C LEU A 171 10.80 -10.30 -6.18
N PHE A 172 9.51 -10.58 -6.38
CA PHE A 172 8.81 -11.75 -5.83
C PHE A 172 8.02 -12.48 -6.93
N PRO A 173 8.67 -13.18 -7.87
CA PRO A 173 8.03 -13.69 -9.09
C PRO A 173 7.06 -14.87 -8.86
N CYS A 174 7.30 -15.70 -7.84
CA CYS A 174 6.60 -16.97 -7.64
C CYS A 174 5.75 -17.00 -6.36
N VAL A 175 5.16 -15.87 -5.97
CA VAL A 175 4.31 -15.78 -4.77
C VAL A 175 2.94 -15.21 -5.09
N ALA A 176 1.93 -15.58 -4.31
CA ALA A 176 0.65 -14.89 -4.32
C ALA A 176 0.81 -13.46 -3.77
N ARG A 177 0.07 -12.51 -4.35
CA ARG A 177 0.20 -11.08 -4.08
C ARG A 177 -1.15 -10.51 -3.66
N ALA A 178 -1.15 -9.72 -2.59
CA ALA A 178 -2.32 -8.97 -2.15
C ALA A 178 -2.08 -7.46 -2.19
N GLU A 179 -3.11 -6.69 -2.51
CA GLU A 179 -3.11 -5.24 -2.38
C GLU A 179 -4.22 -4.79 -1.43
N LEU A 180 -3.83 -4.08 -0.37
CA LEU A 180 -4.73 -3.51 0.63
C LEU A 180 -4.96 -2.02 0.35
N PHE A 181 -6.21 -1.59 0.55
CA PHE A 181 -6.70 -0.25 0.22
C PHE A 181 -6.58 0.08 -1.28
N ALA A 182 -6.66 -0.96 -2.12
CA ALA A 182 -6.56 -0.85 -3.56
C ALA A 182 -7.67 0.04 -4.15
N ARG A 183 -7.35 0.70 -5.27
CA ARG A 183 -8.29 1.51 -6.05
C ARG A 183 -8.50 1.02 -7.48
N GLU A 184 -7.74 0.01 -7.87
CA GLU A 184 -7.69 -0.55 -9.22
C GLU A 184 -7.45 -2.05 -9.07
N SER A 185 -8.14 -2.85 -9.87
CA SER A 185 -7.85 -4.28 -9.97
C SER A 185 -6.65 -4.49 -10.88
N ARG A 186 -5.84 -5.52 -10.59
CA ARG A 186 -4.67 -5.85 -11.39
C ARG A 186 -4.57 -7.36 -11.57
N PRO A 187 -4.39 -7.85 -12.82
CA PRO A 187 -4.12 -9.27 -13.05
C PRO A 187 -2.95 -9.77 -12.20
N GLY A 188 -3.13 -10.91 -11.53
CA GLY A 188 -2.11 -11.49 -10.66
C GLY A 188 -2.04 -10.90 -9.24
N TRP A 189 -2.94 -9.96 -8.91
CA TRP A 189 -3.09 -9.39 -7.57
C TRP A 189 -4.52 -9.58 -7.07
N GLU A 190 -4.64 -10.00 -5.81
CA GLU A 190 -5.94 -10.01 -5.13
C GLU A 190 -6.07 -8.74 -4.29
N THR A 191 -7.20 -8.04 -4.43
CA THR A 191 -7.34 -6.70 -3.89
C THR A 191 -8.39 -6.65 -2.78
N TRP A 192 -8.15 -5.80 -1.79
CA TRP A 192 -9.10 -5.46 -0.75
C TRP A 192 -9.17 -3.94 -0.60
N GLY A 193 -10.37 -3.38 -0.64
CA GLY A 193 -10.60 -1.95 -0.44
C GLY A 193 -11.98 -1.51 -0.87
N ASN A 194 -12.48 -0.43 -0.25
CA ASN A 194 -13.82 0.11 -0.51
C ASN A 194 -13.97 0.78 -1.90
N GLN A 195 -12.91 0.78 -2.71
CA GLN A 195 -12.85 1.40 -4.04
C GLN A 195 -12.05 0.55 -5.03
N SER A 196 -11.93 -0.76 -4.82
CA SER A 196 -11.01 -1.65 -5.56
C SER A 196 -11.17 -1.66 -7.08
N THR A 197 -12.29 -1.15 -7.64
CA THR A 197 -12.57 -1.10 -9.09
C THR A 197 -12.65 0.33 -9.66
N LYS A 198 -12.22 1.35 -8.89
CA LYS A 198 -12.44 2.77 -9.24
C LYS A 198 -11.73 3.22 -10.52
N PHE A 199 -10.60 2.61 -10.86
CA PHE A 199 -9.82 2.95 -12.06
C PHE A 199 -9.83 1.86 -13.14
N ASP A 200 -10.66 0.82 -12.96
CA ASP A 200 -10.76 -0.26 -13.94
C ASP A 200 -11.36 0.27 -15.25
N PRO A 201 -10.92 -0.24 -16.41
CA PRO A 201 -11.59 0.08 -17.66
C PRO A 201 -13.06 -0.36 -17.60
N PRO A 202 -13.99 0.35 -18.27
CA PRO A 202 -15.39 -0.06 -18.31
C PRO A 202 -15.49 -1.49 -18.85
N SER A 203 -16.25 -2.34 -18.15
CA SER A 203 -16.50 -3.71 -18.56
C SER A 203 -17.08 -3.72 -19.97
N SER A 204 -16.37 -4.29 -20.94
CA SER A 204 -16.91 -4.54 -22.27
C SER A 204 -18.08 -5.51 -22.14
N SER A 205 -19.31 -5.00 -22.29
CA SER A 205 -20.48 -5.84 -22.47
C SER A 205 -20.24 -6.74 -23.67
N VAL A 206 -20.27 -8.06 -23.43
CA VAL A 206 -20.35 -9.05 -24.50
C VAL A 206 -21.59 -8.71 -25.31
N VAL A 207 -21.39 -8.26 -26.55
CA VAL A 207 -22.47 -8.20 -27.52
C VAL A 207 -22.71 -9.66 -27.92
N GLU A 208 -23.75 -10.27 -27.35
CA GLU A 208 -24.30 -11.51 -27.91
C GLU A 208 -24.73 -11.21 -29.34
N ALA A 209 -23.98 -11.74 -30.31
CA ALA A 209 -24.38 -11.76 -31.69
C ALA A 209 -25.52 -12.80 -31.82
N ALA A 210 -26.70 -12.31 -32.20
CA ALA A 210 -27.84 -13.11 -32.63
C ALA A 210 -27.60 -13.68 -34.03
#